data_AF-A0A847SS26-F1
#
_entry.id   AF-A0A847SS26-F1
#
_cell.length_a   1.000
_cell.length_b   1.000
_cell.length_c   1.000
_cell.angle_alpha   90.00
_cell.angle_beta   90.00
_cell.angle_gamma   90.00
#
_symmetry.space_group_name_H-M   'P 1'
#
loop_
_entity.id
_entity.type
_entity.pdbx_description
1 polymer ?
#
loop_
_entity_poly.entity_id
_entity_poly.type
_entity_poly.pdbx_seq_one_letter_code
_entity_poly.pdbx_strand_id
1 'polypeptide(L)'
;MKKENQQFDSLMALLNQIALSHAADTATSAKNTTTEKVPVQEPDKSVKGTDLDALVDKMMPILQKKSEEQQAEEAKAAHLKAVRSLYGRPPGQMDTLKLNDSIGARYQLRLSQKIDVMGIQPYWMEKGYTSYNYNALGTFSFLGYLVNGQSGVIQPAFQESDVHSTATAKSAGCSLQLLFLEKKSDNILALLKNKSAQTVFADSLARLLSRQQADGVTIYFQGLPDHQRTAFSSFITFLSATLKNANKNFKVNVVVPVYDQFYNYDLRALRTSVDYFIIDFTQAGGETAMALAPLGGNAARSIEGAVSRYLQGDIPPAQLSLLLPYYGAVWKKGKKGSPDAFSHYVSYSDLRKQYPSDTVPIFDETSATFFIEVRDQYGDVREEIWFDDGISMGMKYDYVLKNGIGGVALWTLGADDGRTELWDALVDKFVVTDTLFLDTIPLRPLPPLHLTWWQRIKRELAIYVVLFKDPCSVDASQYEGDTYFIYFAIGFGLLLVIGSAAYFYFIKTQGDDWKWRKKLLIVLIVLVLLTVVSTFMAFFLNKEMSFVGISSIPGQCHSVPLMSILIILGIGLMLGLAIMHFLLQPLFKNDDIP
;
A
#
# COMPACT_ATOMS: atom_id res chain seq x y z
N MET A 1 33.63 8.31 -15.92
CA MET A 1 32.28 8.43 -16.52
C MET A 1 31.80 9.86 -16.76
N LYS A 2 31.38 10.69 -15.78
CA LYS A 2 30.84 12.05 -16.08
C LYS A 2 31.85 13.00 -16.77
N LYS A 3 33.13 12.93 -16.39
CA LYS A 3 34.22 13.73 -16.99
C LYS A 3 34.58 13.25 -18.41
N GLU A 4 34.54 11.94 -18.65
CA GLU A 4 34.69 11.36 -19.99
C GLU A 4 33.49 11.70 -20.88
N ASN A 5 32.27 11.70 -20.33
CA ASN A 5 31.05 12.10 -21.04
C ASN A 5 31.05 13.60 -21.38
N GLN A 6 31.57 14.48 -20.51
CA GLN A 6 31.73 15.91 -20.84
C GLN A 6 32.80 16.16 -21.90
N GLN A 7 33.92 15.44 -21.85
CA GLN A 7 34.95 15.50 -22.89
C GLN A 7 34.43 14.94 -24.21
N PHE A 8 33.62 13.89 -24.18
CA PHE A 8 32.95 13.31 -25.35
C PHE A 8 31.89 14.23 -25.95
N ASP A 9 31.06 14.88 -25.14
CA ASP A 9 30.05 15.82 -25.61
C ASP A 9 30.67 17.07 -26.23
N SER A 10 31.79 17.53 -25.66
CA SER A 10 32.60 18.60 -26.25
C SER A 10 33.23 18.15 -27.57
N LEU A 11 33.70 16.90 -27.66
CA LEU A 11 34.26 16.33 -28.89
C LEU A 11 33.18 16.15 -29.99
N MET A 12 31.97 15.70 -29.63
CA MET A 12 30.83 15.56 -30.53
C MET A 12 30.30 16.91 -31.00
N ALA A 13 30.28 17.92 -30.13
CA ALA A 13 29.96 19.29 -30.53
C ALA A 13 31.00 19.85 -31.52
N LEU A 14 32.29 19.57 -31.29
CA LEU A 14 33.38 19.95 -32.19
C LEU A 14 33.28 19.21 -33.54
N LEU A 15 33.00 17.91 -33.53
CA LEU A 15 32.80 17.10 -34.74
C LEU A 15 31.58 17.55 -35.55
N ASN A 16 30.48 17.88 -34.88
CA ASN A 16 29.29 18.44 -35.54
C ASN A 16 29.58 19.84 -36.11
N GLN A 17 30.37 20.67 -35.43
CA GLN A 17 30.83 21.95 -35.98
C GLN A 17 31.72 21.75 -37.22
N ILE A 18 32.64 20.79 -37.20
CA ILE A 18 33.51 20.46 -38.35
C ILE A 18 32.70 19.89 -39.53
N ALA A 19 31.70 19.05 -39.25
CA ALA A 19 30.79 18.52 -40.27
C ALA A 19 29.95 19.63 -40.91
N LEU A 20 29.47 20.59 -40.10
CA LEU A 20 28.74 21.77 -40.58
C LEU A 20 29.65 22.71 -41.39
N SER A 21 30.92 22.88 -41.03
CA SER A 21 31.87 23.68 -41.81
C SER A 21 32.23 23.03 -43.15
N HIS A 22 32.38 21.70 -43.20
CA HIS A 22 32.59 20.99 -44.47
C HIS A 22 31.34 20.96 -45.37
N ALA A 23 30.14 20.95 -44.80
CA ALA A 23 28.89 21.12 -45.55
C ALA A 23 28.75 22.56 -46.11
N ALA A 24 29.32 23.56 -45.44
CA ALA A 24 29.38 24.94 -45.94
C ALA A 24 30.42 25.12 -47.07
N ASP A 25 31.58 24.47 -46.99
CA ASP A 25 32.62 24.53 -48.04
C ASP A 25 32.19 23.87 -49.37
N THR A 26 31.34 22.85 -49.31
CA THR A 26 30.75 22.23 -50.51
C THR A 26 29.67 23.09 -51.17
N ALA A 27 29.06 24.04 -50.44
CA ALA A 27 28.10 25.00 -51.00
C ALA A 27 28.76 26.23 -51.64
N THR A 28 30.02 26.54 -51.31
CA THR A 28 30.69 27.78 -51.77
C THR A 28 31.64 27.59 -52.97
N SER A 29 31.90 26.34 -53.42
CA SER A 29 32.75 26.04 -54.59
C SER A 29 32.03 26.14 -55.95
N ALA A 30 30.83 26.73 -55.99
CA ALA A 30 30.08 27.00 -57.22
C ALA A 30 29.76 28.50 -57.37
N LYS A 31 30.77 29.38 -57.26
CA LYS A 31 30.86 30.71 -57.92
C LYS A 31 32.08 31.47 -57.43
N ASN A 32 33.15 31.47 -58.22
CA ASN A 32 33.79 32.67 -58.78
C ASN A 32 35.24 32.39 -59.20
N THR A 33 35.45 32.51 -60.51
CA THR A 33 36.73 32.79 -61.17
C THR A 33 37.17 34.21 -60.77
N THR A 34 38.42 34.42 -60.33
CA THR A 34 39.50 35.17 -61.02
C THR A 34 40.59 35.59 -60.01
N THR A 35 41.82 35.11 -60.25
CA THR A 35 43.16 35.67 -59.94
C THR A 35 43.43 36.42 -58.61
N GLU A 36 44.18 35.76 -57.72
CA GLU A 36 45.45 36.30 -57.18
C GLU A 36 46.34 35.14 -56.68
N LYS A 37 47.62 35.13 -57.07
CA LYS A 37 48.59 34.08 -56.73
C LYS A 37 49.22 34.39 -55.37
N VAL A 38 48.91 33.56 -54.37
CA VAL A 38 49.67 33.44 -53.11
C VAL A 38 50.22 32.01 -53.03
N PRO A 39 51.47 31.77 -52.60
CA PRO A 39 52.11 30.46 -52.70
C PRO A 39 51.42 29.43 -51.80
N VAL A 40 51.07 28.29 -52.40
CA VAL A 40 50.50 27.11 -51.74
C VAL A 40 51.52 26.57 -50.72
N GLN A 41 51.20 26.70 -49.44
CA GLN A 41 51.69 25.78 -48.42
C GLN A 41 50.77 24.55 -48.49
N GLU A 42 51.35 23.37 -48.72
CA GLU A 42 50.63 22.09 -48.74
C GLU A 42 49.74 21.95 -47.50
N PRO A 43 48.45 21.60 -47.64
CA PRO A 43 47.68 21.17 -46.49
C PRO A 43 48.27 19.85 -46.00
N ASP A 44 48.70 19.86 -44.73
CA ASP A 44 49.19 18.70 -44.01
C ASP A 44 48.15 17.57 -44.08
N LYS A 45 48.58 16.45 -44.69
CA LYS A 45 48.02 15.09 -44.67
C LYS A 45 46.50 14.97 -44.62
N SER A 46 45.93 14.53 -45.74
CA SER A 46 44.64 13.83 -45.75
C SER A 46 44.65 12.73 -44.69
N VAL A 47 43.75 12.82 -43.71
CA VAL A 47 43.47 11.73 -42.76
C VAL A 47 43.12 10.50 -43.59
N LYS A 48 43.95 9.45 -43.51
CA LYS A 48 43.71 8.20 -44.25
C LYS A 48 42.39 7.61 -43.75
N GLY A 49 41.55 7.09 -44.64
CA GLY A 49 40.24 6.50 -44.28
C GLY A 49 40.31 5.45 -43.15
N THR A 50 41.46 4.80 -42.98
CA THR A 50 41.76 3.89 -41.87
C THR A 50 41.72 4.53 -40.48
N ASP A 51 42.00 5.83 -40.34
CA ASP A 51 41.98 6.54 -39.05
C ASP A 51 40.56 6.99 -38.66
N LEU A 52 39.69 7.24 -39.66
CA LEU A 52 38.28 7.58 -39.43
C LEU A 52 37.47 6.33 -39.06
N ASP A 53 37.70 5.21 -39.77
CA ASP A 53 37.08 3.92 -39.46
C ASP A 53 37.51 3.43 -38.06
N ALA A 54 38.79 3.57 -37.71
CA ALA A 54 39.29 3.24 -36.37
C ALA A 54 38.73 4.16 -35.26
N LEU A 55 38.38 5.41 -35.58
CA LEU A 55 37.70 6.31 -34.66
C LEU A 55 36.23 5.92 -34.50
N VAL A 56 35.53 5.58 -35.59
CA VAL A 56 34.14 5.09 -35.57
C VAL A 56 34.05 3.78 -34.77
N ASP A 57 34.96 2.83 -34.97
CA ASP A 57 35.01 1.58 -34.20
C ASP A 57 35.23 1.80 -32.70
N LYS A 58 35.95 2.86 -32.31
CA LYS A 58 36.14 3.25 -30.91
C LYS A 58 34.95 4.03 -30.34
N MET A 59 34.25 4.81 -31.17
CA MET A 59 33.13 5.66 -30.74
C MET A 59 31.79 4.93 -30.71
N MET A 60 31.56 3.97 -31.61
CA MET A 60 30.33 3.17 -31.67
C MET A 60 29.94 2.50 -30.35
N PRO A 61 30.83 1.76 -29.66
CA PRO A 61 30.47 1.15 -28.38
C PRO A 61 30.18 2.19 -27.29
N ILE A 62 30.84 3.36 -27.33
CA ILE A 62 30.58 4.47 -26.39
C ILE A 62 29.20 5.08 -26.65
N LEU A 63 28.85 5.29 -27.92
CA LEU A 63 27.54 5.81 -28.33
C LEU A 63 26.41 4.84 -28.00
N GLN A 64 26.61 3.55 -28.23
CA GLN A 64 25.65 2.50 -27.84
C GLN A 64 25.43 2.49 -26.33
N LYS A 65 26.51 2.46 -25.54
CA LYS A 65 26.42 2.51 -24.08
C LYS A 65 25.71 3.78 -23.60
N LYS A 66 26.02 4.94 -24.18
CA LYS A 66 25.35 6.20 -23.84
C LYS A 66 23.87 6.17 -24.19
N SER A 67 23.50 5.60 -25.33
CA SER A 67 22.10 5.41 -25.73
C SER A 67 21.35 4.48 -24.77
N GLU A 68 21.98 3.38 -24.34
CA GLU A 68 21.40 2.45 -23.37
C GLU A 68 21.21 3.11 -22.00
N GLU A 69 22.21 3.86 -21.53
CA GLU A 69 22.13 4.64 -20.28
C GLU A 69 20.98 5.66 -20.33
N GLN A 70 20.84 6.38 -21.46
CA GLN A 70 19.76 7.35 -21.64
C GLN A 70 18.38 6.68 -21.64
N GLN A 71 18.23 5.56 -22.35
CA GLN A 71 16.97 4.80 -22.36
C GLN A 71 16.62 4.26 -20.97
N ALA A 72 17.61 3.80 -20.21
CA ALA A 72 17.41 3.34 -18.84
C ALA A 72 16.96 4.47 -17.91
N GLU A 73 17.53 5.68 -18.06
CA GLU A 73 17.15 6.85 -17.28
C GLU A 73 15.72 7.34 -17.62
N GLU A 74 15.35 7.33 -18.89
CA GLU A 74 13.98 7.64 -19.35
C GLU A 74 12.97 6.62 -18.82
N ALA A 75 13.30 5.32 -18.86
CA ALA A 75 12.46 4.26 -18.32
C ALA A 75 12.27 4.39 -16.80
N LYS A 76 13.36 4.66 -16.06
CA LYS A 76 13.32 4.95 -14.62
C LYS A 76 12.41 6.15 -14.33
N ALA A 77 12.57 7.26 -15.05
CA ALA A 77 11.75 8.45 -14.86
C ALA A 77 10.26 8.19 -15.12
N ALA A 78 9.93 7.42 -16.16
CA ALA A 78 8.57 7.02 -16.47
C ALA A 78 7.97 6.12 -15.36
N HIS A 79 8.74 5.15 -14.88
CA HIS A 79 8.33 4.26 -13.79
C HIS A 79 8.09 5.02 -12.48
N LEU A 80 9.02 5.89 -12.08
CA LEU A 80 8.85 6.75 -10.90
C LEU A 80 7.61 7.64 -11.01
N LYS A 81 7.34 8.21 -12.19
CA LYS A 81 6.14 9.01 -12.43
C LYS A 81 4.86 8.18 -12.27
N ALA A 82 4.85 6.95 -12.79
CA ALA A 82 3.71 6.04 -12.66
C ALA A 82 3.46 5.67 -11.19
N VAL A 83 4.49 5.28 -10.44
CA VAL A 83 4.37 4.92 -9.02
C VAL A 83 3.90 6.12 -8.18
N ARG A 84 4.51 7.30 -8.37
CA ARG A 84 4.15 8.52 -7.64
C ARG A 84 2.73 8.99 -7.92
N SER A 85 2.17 8.67 -9.09
CA SER A 85 0.75 8.98 -9.39
C SER A 85 -0.24 8.24 -8.49
N LEU A 86 0.21 7.18 -7.80
CA LEU A 86 -0.60 6.39 -6.86
C LEU A 86 -0.39 6.80 -5.40
N TYR A 87 0.46 7.78 -5.10
CA TYR A 87 0.68 8.25 -3.74
C TYR A 87 -0.56 8.96 -3.19
N GLY A 88 -0.90 8.69 -1.93
CA GLY A 88 -2.07 9.29 -1.26
C GLY A 88 -3.41 8.71 -1.72
N ARG A 89 -3.40 7.65 -2.54
CA ARG A 89 -4.62 6.97 -2.97
C ARG A 89 -5.32 6.29 -1.77
N PRO A 90 -6.62 6.52 -1.52
CA PRO A 90 -7.36 5.89 -0.45
C PRO A 90 -7.32 4.34 -0.52
N PRO A 91 -7.20 3.64 0.62
CA PRO A 91 -7.31 2.19 0.66
C PRO A 91 -8.65 1.74 0.09
N GLY A 92 -8.64 0.77 -0.84
CA GLY A 92 -9.87 0.23 -1.42
C GLY A 92 -10.50 1.06 -2.53
N GLN A 93 -9.87 2.14 -3.00
CA GLN A 93 -10.40 2.91 -4.13
C GLN A 93 -10.45 2.05 -5.40
N MET A 94 -11.66 1.89 -5.94
CA MET A 94 -11.94 1.11 -7.15
C MET A 94 -11.91 2.01 -8.37
N ASP A 95 -11.17 1.61 -9.41
CA ASP A 95 -11.19 2.26 -10.72
C ASP A 95 -11.97 1.42 -11.72
N THR A 96 -12.45 2.06 -12.78
CA THR A 96 -13.10 1.38 -13.90
C THR A 96 -12.35 1.67 -15.19
N LEU A 97 -11.84 0.62 -15.84
CA LEU A 97 -11.15 0.69 -17.13
C LEU A 97 -12.21 0.45 -18.19
N LYS A 98 -12.39 1.43 -19.08
CA LYS A 98 -13.27 1.26 -20.22
C LYS A 98 -12.64 0.25 -21.19
N LEU A 99 -13.22 -0.95 -21.28
CA LEU A 99 -12.80 -1.97 -22.26
C LEU A 99 -13.41 -1.70 -23.63
N ASN A 100 -14.69 -1.30 -23.66
CA ASN A 100 -15.40 -0.87 -24.85
C ASN A 100 -16.56 0.08 -24.48
N ASP A 101 -17.45 0.39 -25.43
CA ASP A 101 -18.54 1.34 -25.22
C ASP A 101 -19.70 0.83 -24.33
N SER A 102 -19.73 -0.45 -23.99
CA SER A 102 -20.78 -1.08 -23.19
C SER A 102 -20.28 -1.75 -21.90
N ILE A 103 -18.98 -2.02 -21.78
CA ILE A 103 -18.37 -2.81 -20.71
C ILE A 103 -17.14 -2.08 -20.16
N GLY A 104 -17.05 -2.03 -18.83
CA GLY A 104 -15.87 -1.62 -18.09
C GLY A 104 -15.38 -2.76 -17.19
N ALA A 105 -14.08 -2.77 -16.89
CA ALA A 105 -13.49 -3.65 -15.88
C ALA A 105 -13.20 -2.85 -14.62
N ARG A 106 -13.67 -3.32 -13.46
CA ARG A 106 -13.30 -2.74 -12.17
C ARG A 106 -12.03 -3.38 -11.65
N TYR A 107 -11.13 -2.54 -11.17
CA TYR A 107 -9.86 -2.96 -10.58
C TYR A 107 -9.50 -2.12 -9.37
N GLN A 108 -8.68 -2.68 -8.50
CA GLN A 108 -8.05 -1.98 -7.40
C GLN A 108 -6.55 -1.90 -7.65
N LEU A 109 -6.01 -0.69 -7.65
CA LEU A 109 -4.58 -0.45 -7.71
C LEU A 109 -4.01 -0.33 -6.30
N ARG A 110 -2.89 -1.00 -6.05
CA ARG A 110 -2.09 -0.82 -4.83
C ARG A 110 -0.61 -0.82 -5.16
N LEU A 111 0.18 -0.15 -4.33
CA LEU A 111 1.63 -0.29 -4.38
C LEU A 111 2.02 -1.54 -3.59
N SER A 112 2.94 -2.32 -4.15
CA SER A 112 3.54 -3.47 -3.49
C SER A 112 5.06 -3.45 -3.65
N GLN A 113 5.74 -4.15 -2.75
CA GLN A 113 7.20 -4.29 -2.79
C GLN A 113 7.58 -5.66 -3.35
N LYS A 114 8.60 -5.70 -4.22
CA LYS A 114 9.16 -6.97 -4.73
C LYS A 114 9.82 -7.81 -3.63
N ILE A 115 10.38 -7.15 -2.61
CA ILE A 115 11.06 -7.73 -1.46
C ILE A 115 10.73 -6.92 -0.19
N ASP A 116 11.13 -7.38 0.99
CA ASP A 116 10.95 -6.57 2.21
C ASP A 116 11.94 -5.40 2.26
N VAL A 117 11.43 -4.17 2.21
CA VAL A 117 12.22 -2.95 2.41
C VAL A 117 11.97 -2.44 3.82
N MET A 118 12.97 -2.59 4.69
CA MET A 118 12.91 -2.21 6.09
C MET A 118 13.62 -0.86 6.33
N GLY A 119 12.87 0.16 6.71
CA GLY A 119 13.44 1.43 7.17
C GLY A 119 13.68 1.41 8.67
N ILE A 120 14.93 1.57 9.14
CA ILE A 120 15.22 1.66 10.57
C ILE A 120 15.17 3.11 11.03
N GLN A 121 14.26 3.38 11.97
CA GLN A 121 14.04 4.67 12.61
C GLN A 121 14.50 4.61 14.07
N PRO A 122 15.64 5.25 14.41
CA PRO A 122 15.97 5.54 15.78
C PRO A 122 15.10 6.66 16.37
N TYR A 123 14.80 6.58 17.67
CA TYR A 123 14.02 7.59 18.37
C TYR A 123 14.64 8.99 18.35
N TRP A 124 15.96 9.12 18.17
CA TRP A 124 16.62 10.42 18.04
C TRP A 124 16.48 11.05 16.65
N MET A 125 15.96 10.30 15.66
CA MET A 125 15.70 10.77 14.30
C MET A 125 14.23 11.22 14.10
N GLU A 126 13.43 11.32 15.16
CA GLU A 126 12.00 11.68 15.03
C GLU A 126 11.75 13.02 14.34
N LYS A 127 12.70 13.96 14.34
CA LYS A 127 12.51 15.26 13.65
C LYS A 127 12.30 15.13 12.13
N GLY A 128 12.87 14.10 11.51
CA GLY A 128 12.82 13.90 10.05
C GLY A 128 11.63 13.07 9.56
N TYR A 129 10.76 12.58 10.44
CA TYR A 129 9.75 11.57 10.06
C TYR A 129 8.78 12.00 8.96
N THR A 130 8.49 13.29 8.85
CA THR A 130 7.55 13.83 7.84
C THR A 130 8.12 13.83 6.43
N SER A 131 9.44 13.74 6.26
CA SER A 131 10.08 13.73 4.93
C SER A 131 10.18 12.34 4.31
N TYR A 132 9.82 11.27 5.04
CA TYR A 132 10.02 9.90 4.58
C TYR A 132 9.00 9.49 3.52
N ASN A 133 9.47 8.73 2.52
CA ASN A 133 8.58 8.07 1.57
C ASN A 133 8.12 6.71 2.10
N TYR A 134 7.11 6.72 2.99
CA TYR A 134 6.57 5.49 3.58
C TYR A 134 6.03 4.49 2.54
N ASN A 135 5.58 4.96 1.36
CA ASN A 135 5.12 4.08 0.28
C ASN A 135 6.25 3.21 -0.32
N ALA A 136 7.51 3.57 -0.07
CA ALA A 136 8.68 2.78 -0.47
C ALA A 136 9.07 1.71 0.56
N LEU A 137 8.43 1.70 1.74
CA LEU A 137 8.77 0.77 2.83
C LEU A 137 7.71 -0.33 2.96
N GLY A 138 8.17 -1.57 3.12
CA GLY A 138 7.34 -2.68 3.56
C GLY A 138 7.29 -2.78 5.08
N THR A 139 8.45 -2.57 5.72
CA THR A 139 8.62 -2.66 7.16
C THR A 139 9.21 -1.37 7.72
N PHE A 140 8.66 -0.89 8.84
CA PHE A 140 9.18 0.21 9.62
C PHE A 140 9.72 -0.32 10.95
N SER A 141 11.02 -0.25 11.16
CA SER A 141 11.69 -0.82 12.32
C SER A 141 12.11 0.28 13.29
N PHE A 142 11.44 0.34 14.44
CA PHE A 142 11.63 1.40 15.41
C PHE A 142 12.63 1.02 16.50
N LEU A 143 13.74 1.76 16.57
CA LEU A 143 14.75 1.65 17.62
C LEU A 143 14.48 2.71 18.69
N GLY A 144 13.81 2.30 19.77
CA GLY A 144 13.52 3.17 20.92
C GLY A 144 13.52 2.47 22.28
N TYR A 145 13.61 1.15 22.32
CA TYR A 145 13.51 0.39 23.57
C TYR A 145 14.87 -0.21 23.96
N LEU A 146 15.14 -0.21 25.25
CA LEU A 146 16.31 -0.82 25.87
C LEU A 146 15.87 -2.01 26.71
N VAL A 147 16.75 -2.98 26.87
CA VAL A 147 16.54 -4.13 27.77
C VAL A 147 17.61 -4.13 28.87
N ASN A 148 17.19 -4.25 30.12
CA ASN A 148 18.10 -4.54 31.21
C ASN A 148 18.41 -6.04 31.21
N GLY A 149 19.67 -6.44 31.03
CA GLY A 149 20.05 -7.83 30.89
C GLY A 149 19.95 -8.64 32.18
N GLN A 150 20.07 -8.00 33.34
CA GLN A 150 19.96 -8.71 34.63
C GLN A 150 18.50 -9.06 34.96
N SER A 151 17.55 -8.17 34.65
CA SER A 151 16.14 -8.35 35.01
C SER A 151 15.23 -8.73 33.84
N GLY A 152 15.65 -8.50 32.59
CA GLY A 152 14.82 -8.65 31.40
C GLY A 152 13.83 -7.51 31.16
N VAL A 153 13.82 -6.49 32.01
CA VAL A 153 12.85 -5.39 31.92
C VAL A 153 13.13 -4.51 30.72
N ILE A 154 12.08 -4.22 29.95
CA ILE A 154 12.11 -3.29 28.81
C ILE A 154 11.82 -1.88 29.29
N GLN A 155 12.60 -0.90 28.83
CA GLN A 155 12.43 0.51 29.15
C GLN A 155 12.51 1.36 27.87
N PRO A 156 11.59 2.33 27.66
CA PRO A 156 11.72 3.26 26.54
C PRO A 156 12.90 4.22 26.79
N ALA A 157 13.68 4.50 25.75
CA ALA A 157 14.73 5.52 25.74
C ALA A 157 14.21 6.90 25.30
N PHE A 158 12.89 7.05 25.16
CA PHE A 158 12.20 8.21 24.61
C PHE A 158 10.95 8.53 25.43
N GLN A 159 10.39 9.73 25.24
CA GLN A 159 9.07 10.08 25.74
C GLN A 159 8.02 9.71 24.69
N GLU A 160 6.95 8.99 25.09
CA GLU A 160 5.94 8.51 24.14
C GLU A 160 5.25 9.65 23.35
N SER A 161 5.16 10.85 23.94
CA SER A 161 4.62 12.05 23.28
C SER A 161 5.42 12.53 22.07
N ASP A 162 6.71 12.18 22.00
CA ASP A 162 7.65 12.73 21.02
C ASP A 162 7.79 11.84 19.79
N VAL A 163 7.14 10.66 19.79
CA VAL A 163 7.21 9.68 18.71
C VAL A 163 5.92 9.69 17.91
N HIS A 164 6.02 10.15 16.67
CA HIS A 164 4.90 10.18 15.72
C HIS A 164 5.13 9.25 14.54
N SER A 165 6.39 8.96 14.23
CA SER A 165 6.79 8.19 13.05
C SER A 165 6.15 6.79 12.99
N THR A 166 5.97 6.13 14.13
CA THR A 166 5.37 4.78 14.21
C THR A 166 3.90 4.76 13.82
N ALA A 167 3.13 5.77 14.24
CA ALA A 167 1.72 5.91 13.86
C ALA A 167 1.59 6.27 12.38
N THR A 168 2.43 7.18 11.88
CA THR A 168 2.47 7.55 10.46
C THR A 168 2.81 6.35 9.58
N ALA A 169 3.84 5.57 9.94
CA ALA A 169 4.22 4.38 9.20
C ALA A 169 3.09 3.35 9.11
N LYS A 170 2.41 3.07 10.24
CA LYS A 170 1.26 2.16 10.24
C LYS A 170 0.11 2.68 9.38
N SER A 171 -0.18 3.98 9.43
CA SER A 171 -1.22 4.59 8.60
C SER A 171 -0.92 4.51 7.10
N ALA A 172 0.36 4.48 6.73
CA ALA A 172 0.83 4.25 5.37
C ALA A 172 0.86 2.77 4.96
N GLY A 173 0.51 1.85 5.88
CA GLY A 173 0.44 0.41 5.62
C GLY A 173 1.74 -0.35 5.87
N CYS A 174 2.76 0.27 6.48
CA CYS A 174 4.00 -0.42 6.84
C CYS A 174 3.77 -1.40 8.01
N SER A 175 4.44 -2.56 7.95
CA SER A 175 4.55 -3.47 9.08
C SER A 175 5.48 -2.86 10.15
N LEU A 176 5.01 -2.71 11.38
CA LEU A 176 5.82 -2.11 12.46
C LEU A 176 6.63 -3.19 13.16
N GLN A 177 7.94 -3.04 13.26
CA GLN A 177 8.80 -3.89 14.08
C GLN A 177 9.54 -3.08 15.14
N LEU A 178 9.86 -3.71 16.27
CA LEU A 178 10.68 -3.10 17.32
C LEU A 178 12.11 -3.60 17.23
N LEU A 179 13.09 -2.70 17.27
CA LEU A 179 14.51 -3.05 17.23
C LEU A 179 15.14 -2.86 18.61
N PHE A 180 15.80 -3.92 19.09
CA PHE A 180 16.63 -3.89 20.30
C PHE A 180 18.10 -3.93 19.92
N LEU A 181 18.75 -2.77 20.00
CA LEU A 181 20.19 -2.61 19.81
C LEU A 181 20.90 -2.65 21.16
N GLU A 182 21.78 -3.62 21.35
CA GLU A 182 22.66 -3.69 22.52
C GLU A 182 24.13 -3.80 22.10
N LYS A 183 24.96 -2.94 22.68
CA LYS A 183 26.40 -2.83 22.41
C LYS A 183 27.25 -3.32 23.58
N LYS A 184 26.71 -3.36 24.80
CA LYS A 184 27.42 -3.74 26.02
C LYS A 184 27.41 -5.26 26.19
N SER A 185 28.57 -5.86 26.03
CA SER A 185 28.82 -7.29 26.22
C SER A 185 28.31 -7.82 27.57
N ASP A 186 28.54 -7.10 28.67
CA ASP A 186 28.11 -7.53 30.00
C ASP A 186 26.58 -7.59 30.13
N ASN A 187 25.87 -6.65 29.48
CA ASN A 187 24.41 -6.64 29.49
C ASN A 187 23.85 -7.81 28.67
N ILE A 188 24.43 -8.07 27.50
CA ILE A 188 24.08 -9.23 26.66
C ILE A 188 24.31 -10.53 27.42
N LEU A 189 25.48 -10.69 28.05
CA LEU A 189 25.80 -11.89 28.84
C LEU A 189 24.86 -12.09 30.01
N ALA A 190 24.50 -11.02 30.73
CA ALA A 190 23.54 -11.08 31.82
C ALA A 190 22.19 -11.63 31.33
N LEU A 191 21.70 -11.17 30.17
CA LEU A 191 20.46 -11.65 29.57
C LEU A 191 20.57 -13.11 29.11
N LEU A 192 21.65 -13.46 28.40
CA LEU A 192 21.84 -14.81 27.85
C LEU A 192 22.02 -15.89 28.92
N LYS A 193 22.52 -15.53 30.11
CA LYS A 193 22.75 -16.48 31.22
C LYS A 193 21.57 -16.57 32.18
N ASN A 194 20.68 -15.58 32.23
CA ASN A 194 19.58 -15.54 33.19
C ASN A 194 18.24 -15.94 32.56
N LYS A 195 17.81 -17.19 32.78
CA LYS A 195 16.52 -17.70 32.28
C LYS A 195 15.31 -16.89 32.78
N SER A 196 15.34 -16.40 34.02
CA SER A 196 14.25 -15.57 34.55
C SER A 196 14.17 -14.24 33.82
N ALA A 197 15.31 -13.59 33.54
CA ALA A 197 15.37 -12.38 32.74
C ALA A 197 14.87 -12.62 31.30
N GLN A 198 15.22 -13.77 30.69
CA GLN A 198 14.73 -14.12 29.36
C GLN A 198 13.20 -14.23 29.33
N THR A 199 12.59 -14.90 30.32
CA THR A 199 11.13 -14.99 30.44
C THR A 199 10.51 -13.60 30.62
N VAL A 200 11.04 -12.77 31.51
CA VAL A 200 10.54 -11.40 31.73
C VAL A 200 10.63 -10.58 30.45
N PHE A 201 11.74 -10.68 29.72
CA PHE A 201 11.93 -9.99 28.45
C PHE A 201 10.92 -10.46 27.40
N ALA A 202 10.82 -11.77 27.16
CA ALA A 202 9.96 -12.34 26.14
C ALA A 202 8.46 -12.04 26.40
N ASP A 203 8.01 -12.19 27.64
CA ASP A 203 6.63 -11.91 28.04
C ASP A 203 6.29 -10.42 27.93
N SER A 204 7.21 -9.56 28.36
CA SER A 204 7.03 -8.10 28.28
C SER A 204 7.07 -7.61 26.85
N LEU A 205 7.92 -8.20 26.01
CA LEU A 205 7.98 -7.93 24.59
C LEU A 205 6.69 -8.35 23.89
N ALA A 206 6.15 -9.55 24.16
CA ALA A 206 4.88 -10.00 23.59
C ALA A 206 3.74 -9.01 23.88
N ARG A 207 3.65 -8.53 25.14
CA ARG A 207 2.68 -7.49 25.54
C ARG A 207 2.94 -6.15 24.84
N LEU A 208 4.21 -5.75 24.72
CA LEU A 208 4.59 -4.51 24.07
C LEU A 208 4.24 -4.52 22.58
N LEU A 209 4.53 -5.62 21.88
CA LEU A 209 4.18 -5.81 20.46
C LEU A 209 2.66 -5.69 20.27
N SER A 210 1.87 -6.40 21.08
CA SER A 210 0.41 -6.30 21.03
C SER A 210 -0.11 -4.88 21.30
N ARG A 211 0.45 -4.18 22.29
CA ARG A 211 0.07 -2.81 22.64
C ARG A 211 0.38 -1.82 21.51
N GLN A 212 1.56 -1.95 20.90
CA GLN A 212 1.98 -1.07 19.80
C GLN A 212 1.40 -1.47 18.45
N GLN A 213 0.69 -2.61 18.37
CA GLN A 213 0.27 -3.23 17.12
C GLN A 213 1.48 -3.44 16.19
N ALA A 214 2.58 -3.92 16.76
CA ALA A 214 3.78 -4.27 16.04
C ALA A 214 3.74 -5.75 15.65
N ASP A 215 4.32 -6.07 14.49
CA ASP A 215 4.31 -7.38 13.86
C ASP A 215 5.55 -8.21 14.20
N GLY A 216 6.50 -7.67 14.97
CA GLY A 216 7.69 -8.44 15.32
C GLY A 216 8.81 -7.64 15.97
N VAL A 217 9.94 -8.32 16.13
CA VAL A 217 11.14 -7.79 16.77
C VAL A 217 12.38 -8.07 15.92
N THR A 218 13.32 -7.12 15.93
CA THR A 218 14.68 -7.30 15.43
C THR A 218 15.67 -7.23 16.60
N ILE A 219 16.45 -8.29 16.78
CA ILE A 219 17.48 -8.39 17.82
C ILE A 219 18.84 -8.06 17.21
N TYR A 220 19.45 -6.98 17.68
CA TYR A 220 20.75 -6.50 17.20
C TYR A 220 21.73 -6.42 18.38
N PHE A 221 22.40 -7.53 18.66
CA PHE A 221 23.41 -7.62 19.71
C PHE A 221 24.81 -7.43 19.12
N GLN A 222 25.19 -6.17 18.93
CA GLN A 222 26.49 -5.79 18.35
C GLN A 222 27.66 -6.18 19.27
N GLY A 223 27.44 -6.21 20.59
CA GLY A 223 28.46 -6.56 21.58
C GLY A 223 28.48 -8.03 21.98
N LEU A 224 27.94 -8.95 21.16
CA LEU A 224 27.86 -10.38 21.51
C LEU A 224 29.27 -10.95 21.76
N PRO A 225 29.58 -11.42 22.97
CA PRO A 225 30.92 -11.91 23.27
C PRO A 225 31.23 -13.21 22.55
N ASP A 226 32.53 -13.49 22.45
CA ASP A 226 33.00 -14.72 21.85
C ASP A 226 32.49 -15.95 22.60
N HIS A 227 32.34 -17.04 21.85
CA HIS A 227 31.92 -18.34 22.35
C HIS A 227 30.52 -18.36 22.98
N GLN A 228 29.63 -17.40 22.65
CA GLN A 228 28.24 -17.39 23.11
C GLN A 228 27.26 -18.11 22.17
N ARG A 229 27.77 -18.87 21.20
CA ARG A 229 27.02 -19.57 20.15
C ARG A 229 25.75 -20.28 20.65
N THR A 230 25.90 -21.19 21.61
CA THR A 230 24.78 -22.00 22.14
C THR A 230 23.82 -21.18 22.99
N ALA A 231 24.34 -20.24 23.79
CA ALA A 231 23.52 -19.41 24.67
C ALA A 231 22.64 -18.48 23.83
N PHE A 232 23.21 -17.85 22.80
CA PHE A 232 22.49 -17.00 21.87
C PHE A 232 21.44 -17.76 21.06
N SER A 233 21.78 -18.92 20.49
CA SER A 233 20.80 -19.72 19.73
C SER A 233 19.66 -20.22 20.61
N SER A 234 19.95 -20.65 21.85
CA SER A 234 18.92 -21.06 22.80
C SER A 234 17.98 -19.92 23.18
N PHE A 235 18.54 -18.72 23.40
CA PHE A 235 17.76 -17.52 23.68
C PHE A 235 16.83 -17.14 22.52
N ILE A 236 17.33 -17.09 21.29
CA ILE A 236 16.51 -16.74 20.12
C ILE A 236 15.42 -17.79 19.86
N THR A 237 15.73 -19.08 20.00
CA THR A 237 14.72 -20.14 19.88
C THR A 237 13.63 -20.01 20.94
N PHE A 238 14.01 -19.76 22.19
CA PHE A 238 13.06 -19.51 23.28
C PHE A 238 12.19 -18.27 23.05
N LEU A 239 12.83 -17.16 22.62
CA LEU A 239 12.15 -15.91 22.31
C LEU A 239 11.14 -16.11 21.18
N SER A 240 11.56 -16.75 20.08
CA SER A 240 10.70 -16.99 18.92
C SER A 240 9.52 -17.88 19.26
N ALA A 241 9.74 -18.97 20.01
CA ALA A 241 8.66 -19.82 20.47
C ALA A 241 7.65 -19.06 21.35
N THR A 242 8.14 -18.26 22.31
CA THR A 242 7.28 -17.46 23.20
C THR A 242 6.45 -16.44 22.42
N LEU A 243 7.08 -15.70 21.49
CA LEU A 243 6.38 -14.72 20.67
C LEU A 243 5.36 -15.37 19.73
N LYS A 244 5.71 -16.47 19.05
CA LYS A 244 4.81 -17.18 18.13
C LYS A 244 3.65 -17.86 18.86
N ASN A 245 3.82 -18.25 20.12
CA ASN A 245 2.73 -18.72 20.98
C ASN A 245 1.74 -17.60 21.33
N ALA A 246 2.22 -16.37 21.54
CA ALA A 246 1.36 -15.21 21.78
C ALA A 246 0.64 -14.77 20.49
N ASN A 247 1.35 -14.74 19.36
CA ASN A 247 0.79 -14.49 18.05
C ASN A 247 1.67 -15.15 16.97
N LYS A 248 1.08 -16.10 16.22
CA LYS A 248 1.79 -16.86 15.18
C LYS A 248 2.38 -16.00 14.07
N ASN A 249 1.88 -14.78 13.89
CA ASN A 249 2.34 -13.84 12.87
C ASN A 249 3.52 -12.98 13.33
N PHE A 250 3.94 -13.05 14.61
CA PHE A 250 5.10 -12.29 15.07
C PHE A 250 6.38 -12.80 14.41
N LYS A 251 7.09 -11.84 13.78
CA LYS A 251 8.40 -12.06 13.15
C LYS A 251 9.52 -11.84 14.15
N VAL A 252 10.57 -12.65 14.05
CA VAL A 252 11.81 -12.50 14.83
C VAL A 252 12.99 -12.43 13.89
N ASN A 253 13.64 -11.27 13.84
CA ASN A 253 14.80 -11.04 13.00
C ASN A 253 16.06 -10.92 13.85
N VAL A 254 17.20 -11.30 13.29
CA VAL A 254 18.50 -11.18 13.95
C VAL A 254 19.47 -10.46 13.04
N VAL A 255 20.12 -9.44 13.57
CA VAL A 255 21.24 -8.79 12.90
C VAL A 255 22.52 -9.58 13.15
N VAL A 256 23.23 -9.89 12.07
CA VAL A 256 24.44 -10.72 12.05
C VAL A 256 25.59 -9.97 11.35
N PRO A 257 26.86 -10.19 11.74
CA PRO A 257 27.98 -9.45 11.17
C PRO A 257 28.25 -9.87 9.72
N VAL A 258 28.93 -9.03 8.95
CA VAL A 258 29.43 -9.40 7.61
C VAL A 258 30.28 -10.69 7.68
N TYR A 259 31.10 -10.81 8.72
CA TYR A 259 31.95 -11.96 8.98
C TYR A 259 31.96 -12.33 10.47
N ASP A 260 31.47 -13.52 10.80
CA ASP A 260 31.51 -14.09 12.15
C ASP A 260 32.78 -14.94 12.34
N GLN A 261 33.89 -14.27 12.67
CA GLN A 261 35.19 -14.94 12.82
C GLN A 261 35.22 -15.97 13.96
N PHE A 262 34.42 -15.78 15.00
CA PHE A 262 34.41 -16.60 16.22
C PHE A 262 33.28 -17.62 16.26
N TYR A 263 32.51 -17.76 15.17
CA TYR A 263 31.37 -18.67 15.05
C TYR A 263 30.32 -18.47 16.16
N ASN A 264 30.10 -17.23 16.58
CA ASN A 264 29.14 -16.82 17.60
C ASN A 264 27.68 -17.05 17.18
N TYR A 265 27.39 -17.28 15.90
CA TYR A 265 26.04 -17.50 15.40
C TYR A 265 25.86 -18.94 14.89
N ASP A 266 24.97 -19.70 15.53
CA ASP A 266 24.56 -21.01 15.03
C ASP A 266 23.47 -20.89 13.97
N LEU A 267 23.89 -20.61 12.73
CA LEU A 267 22.99 -20.37 11.61
C LEU A 267 21.97 -21.51 11.40
N ARG A 268 22.42 -22.78 11.52
CA ARG A 268 21.54 -23.94 11.35
C ARG A 268 20.49 -24.04 12.45
N ALA A 269 20.89 -23.80 13.70
CA ALA A 269 19.95 -23.81 14.82
C ALA A 269 18.98 -22.61 14.79
N LEU A 270 19.46 -21.44 14.33
CA LEU A 270 18.68 -20.20 14.26
C LEU A 270 17.69 -20.19 13.09
N ARG A 271 18.01 -20.86 11.97
CA ARG A 271 17.24 -20.79 10.72
C ARG A 271 15.74 -21.06 10.89
N THR A 272 15.34 -21.96 11.79
CA THR A 272 13.93 -22.31 12.01
C THR A 272 13.19 -21.32 12.92
N SER A 273 13.94 -20.51 13.67
CA SER A 273 13.42 -19.56 14.67
C SER A 273 13.43 -18.11 14.19
N VAL A 274 14.23 -17.81 13.17
CA VAL A 274 14.45 -16.45 12.63
C VAL A 274 13.71 -16.28 11.31
N ASP A 275 13.08 -15.14 11.08
CA ASP A 275 12.41 -14.81 9.82
C ASP A 275 13.36 -14.11 8.82
N TYR A 276 14.23 -13.21 9.30
CA TYR A 276 15.35 -12.66 8.53
C TYR A 276 16.67 -12.64 9.29
N PHE A 277 17.73 -13.09 8.62
CA PHE A 277 19.12 -12.77 8.99
C PHE A 277 19.51 -11.47 8.27
N ILE A 278 19.66 -10.41 9.05
CA ILE A 278 19.99 -9.09 8.53
C ILE A 278 21.51 -8.89 8.64
N ILE A 279 22.22 -8.86 7.51
CA ILE A 279 23.68 -8.74 7.46
C ILE A 279 24.07 -7.27 7.61
N ASP A 280 24.86 -6.95 8.63
CA ASP A 280 25.23 -5.59 9.01
C ASP A 280 26.43 -5.03 8.23
N PHE A 281 26.20 -4.11 7.31
CA PHE A 281 27.26 -3.35 6.60
C PHE A 281 27.43 -1.90 7.12
N THR A 282 26.91 -1.59 8.31
CA THR A 282 26.87 -0.21 8.84
C THR A 282 28.17 0.19 9.56
N GLN A 283 29.05 -0.77 9.83
CA GLN A 283 30.24 -0.56 10.64
C GLN A 283 31.50 -0.43 9.78
N ALA A 284 32.19 0.71 9.92
CA ALA A 284 33.56 0.84 9.44
C ALA A 284 34.50 -0.03 10.27
N GLY A 285 35.56 -0.53 9.64
CA GLY A 285 36.61 -1.24 10.36
C GLY A 285 37.79 -1.57 9.46
N GLY A 286 38.93 -1.89 10.07
CA GLY A 286 40.19 -2.13 9.36
C GLY A 286 41.14 -0.92 9.40
N GLU A 287 42.27 -1.09 8.74
CA GLU A 287 43.44 -0.19 8.76
C GLU A 287 43.65 0.54 7.42
N THR A 288 42.66 0.45 6.52
CA THR A 288 42.69 1.04 5.18
C THR A 288 41.34 1.67 4.90
N ALA A 289 41.36 2.88 4.33
CA ALA A 289 40.16 3.57 3.92
C ALA A 289 39.38 2.74 2.89
N MET A 290 38.09 2.55 3.16
CA MET A 290 37.23 1.69 2.34
C MET A 290 35.75 2.03 2.49
N ALA A 291 34.97 1.56 1.51
CA ALA A 291 33.51 1.55 1.55
C ALA A 291 32.97 0.74 2.73
N LEU A 292 31.81 1.16 3.24
CA LEU A 292 31.06 0.45 4.30
C LEU A 292 30.42 -0.84 3.79
N ALA A 293 29.74 -0.76 2.65
CA ALA A 293 29.02 -1.88 2.03
C ALA A 293 29.56 -2.19 0.62
N PRO A 294 30.85 -2.52 0.46
CA PRO A 294 31.41 -2.77 -0.87
C PRO A 294 30.69 -3.94 -1.55
N LEU A 295 30.32 -3.80 -2.82
CA LEU A 295 29.65 -4.88 -3.55
C LEU A 295 30.58 -6.08 -3.73
N GLY A 296 31.76 -5.86 -4.32
CA GLY A 296 32.83 -6.85 -4.49
C GLY A 296 34.10 -6.49 -3.71
N GLY A 297 35.23 -7.12 -4.08
CA GLY A 297 36.54 -6.89 -3.47
C GLY A 297 36.86 -7.87 -2.35
N ASN A 298 37.24 -7.38 -1.17
CA ASN A 298 37.62 -8.24 -0.05
C ASN A 298 36.41 -9.07 0.42
N ALA A 299 36.44 -10.39 0.16
CA ALA A 299 35.38 -11.33 0.51
C ALA A 299 34.99 -11.32 2.00
N ALA A 300 35.89 -10.89 2.89
CA ALA A 300 35.57 -10.77 4.31
C ALA A 300 34.63 -9.58 4.63
N ARG A 301 34.54 -8.59 3.74
CA ARG A 301 33.85 -7.31 3.95
C ARG A 301 32.80 -6.99 2.88
N SER A 302 32.91 -7.59 1.69
CA SER A 302 32.01 -7.36 0.56
C SER A 302 30.64 -8.01 0.72
N ILE A 303 29.62 -7.43 0.09
CA ILE A 303 28.28 -8.01 -0.02
C ILE A 303 28.35 -9.39 -0.66
N GLU A 304 29.07 -9.55 -1.77
CA GLU A 304 29.22 -10.83 -2.47
C GLU A 304 29.79 -11.93 -1.56
N GLY A 305 30.92 -11.64 -0.90
CA GLY A 305 31.55 -12.59 0.02
C GLY A 305 30.70 -12.91 1.25
N ALA A 306 29.98 -11.93 1.80
CA ALA A 306 29.09 -12.15 2.93
C ALA A 306 27.91 -13.04 2.55
N VAL A 307 27.18 -12.69 1.49
CA VAL A 307 26.03 -13.46 1.00
C VAL A 307 26.46 -14.88 0.67
N SER A 308 27.57 -15.07 -0.05
CA SER A 308 28.10 -16.41 -0.35
C SER A 308 28.32 -17.24 0.92
N ARG A 309 28.86 -16.66 2.00
CA ARG A 309 29.08 -17.40 3.26
C ARG A 309 27.77 -17.80 3.94
N TYR A 310 26.78 -16.90 4.00
CA TYR A 310 25.50 -17.23 4.62
C TYR A 310 24.72 -18.28 3.82
N LEU A 311 24.79 -18.24 2.49
CA LEU A 311 24.22 -19.28 1.62
C LEU A 311 24.89 -20.64 1.84
N GLN A 312 26.22 -20.67 1.98
CA GLN A 312 26.97 -21.89 2.34
C GLN A 312 26.64 -22.40 3.76
N GLY A 313 26.16 -21.52 4.64
CA GLY A 313 25.62 -21.85 5.96
C GLY A 313 24.19 -22.40 5.94
N ASP A 314 23.71 -22.84 4.79
CA ASP A 314 22.34 -23.32 4.54
C ASP A 314 21.25 -22.26 4.82
N ILE A 315 21.52 -20.96 4.72
CA ILE A 315 20.48 -19.94 4.83
C ILE A 315 19.85 -19.70 3.44
N PRO A 316 18.52 -19.79 3.27
CA PRO A 316 17.86 -19.46 2.01
C PRO A 316 18.06 -17.99 1.65
N PRO A 317 18.26 -17.65 0.36
CA PRO A 317 18.37 -16.25 -0.08
C PRO A 317 17.18 -15.38 0.39
N ALA A 318 15.97 -15.92 0.32
CA ALA A 318 14.74 -15.23 0.76
C ALA A 318 14.69 -14.95 2.27
N GLN A 319 15.57 -15.54 3.09
CA GLN A 319 15.69 -15.30 4.52
C GLN A 319 16.84 -14.32 4.84
N LEU A 320 17.57 -13.85 3.84
CA LEU A 320 18.62 -12.84 3.99
C LEU A 320 18.05 -11.44 3.76
N SER A 321 18.57 -10.49 4.51
CA SER A 321 18.38 -9.05 4.28
C SER A 321 19.71 -8.32 4.45
N LEU A 322 19.96 -7.30 3.65
CA LEU A 322 21.20 -6.51 3.75
C LEU A 322 20.93 -5.19 4.48
N LEU A 323 21.58 -4.95 5.61
CA LEU A 323 21.52 -3.67 6.31
C LEU A 323 22.55 -2.71 5.72
N LEU A 324 22.05 -1.75 4.94
CA LEU A 324 22.85 -0.82 4.13
C LEU A 324 22.83 0.60 4.73
N PRO A 325 23.98 1.30 4.75
CA PRO A 325 24.09 2.64 5.32
C PRO A 325 23.64 3.74 4.34
N TYR A 326 22.89 4.72 4.83
CA TYR A 326 22.52 5.97 4.14
C TYR A 326 23.42 7.14 4.57
N TYR A 327 24.68 6.83 4.87
CA TYR A 327 25.70 7.76 5.33
C TYR A 327 27.07 7.29 4.84
N GLY A 328 28.02 8.21 4.79
CA GLY A 328 29.40 7.93 4.42
C GLY A 328 30.31 7.68 5.63
N ALA A 329 31.47 7.11 5.36
CA ALA A 329 32.56 6.95 6.31
C ALA A 329 33.73 7.87 5.95
N VAL A 330 34.15 8.70 6.89
CA VAL A 330 35.32 9.57 6.76
C VAL A 330 36.54 8.86 7.34
N TRP A 331 37.58 8.72 6.53
CA TRP A 331 38.85 8.11 6.88
C TRP A 331 39.97 9.14 6.81
N LYS A 332 40.85 9.13 7.81
CA LYS A 332 42.10 9.90 7.78
C LYS A 332 43.18 9.04 7.15
N LYS A 333 43.86 9.58 6.16
CA LYS A 333 44.97 8.90 5.49
C LYS A 333 46.21 8.90 6.37
N GLY A 334 46.78 7.72 6.53
CA GLY A 334 48.06 7.56 7.21
C GLY A 334 49.19 8.22 6.44
N LYS A 335 50.14 8.82 7.15
CA LYS A 335 51.36 9.39 6.53
C LYS A 335 52.46 8.34 6.48
N LYS A 336 53.23 8.32 5.38
CA LYS A 336 54.49 7.56 5.25
C LYS A 336 54.37 6.07 5.64
N GLY A 337 53.33 5.38 5.14
CA GLY A 337 53.11 3.96 5.39
C GLY A 337 52.44 3.61 6.73
N SER A 338 52.00 4.61 7.50
CA SER A 338 51.10 4.37 8.64
C SER A 338 49.71 3.92 8.16
N PRO A 339 48.98 3.10 8.94
CA PRO A 339 47.59 2.77 8.67
C PRO A 339 46.68 3.99 8.51
N ASP A 340 45.62 3.83 7.71
CA ASP A 340 44.51 4.77 7.71
C ASP A 340 43.68 4.57 8.98
N ALA A 341 43.01 5.64 9.42
CA ALA A 341 42.20 5.62 10.62
C ALA A 341 40.78 6.08 10.31
N PHE A 342 39.79 5.27 10.69
CA PHE A 342 38.40 5.70 10.68
C PHE A 342 38.24 6.92 11.59
N SER A 343 37.60 7.98 11.08
CA SER A 343 37.37 9.20 11.84
C SER A 343 35.95 9.26 12.39
N HIS A 344 34.95 9.29 11.52
CA HIS A 344 33.55 9.43 11.90
C HIS A 344 32.63 9.11 10.71
N TYR A 345 31.34 8.96 10.99
CA TYR A 345 30.30 8.84 9.97
C TYR A 345 29.73 10.22 9.63
N VAL A 346 29.33 10.42 8.36
CA VAL A 346 28.70 11.65 7.87
C VAL A 346 27.40 11.32 7.16
N SER A 347 26.29 11.92 7.55
CA SER A 347 24.98 11.66 6.93
C SER A 347 25.02 11.98 5.42
N TYR A 348 24.23 11.29 4.60
CA TYR A 348 24.17 11.59 3.17
C TYR A 348 23.74 13.05 2.93
N SER A 349 22.79 13.56 3.72
CA SER A 349 22.35 14.95 3.62
C SER A 349 23.48 15.95 3.90
N ASP A 350 24.29 15.73 4.94
CA ASP A 350 25.39 16.62 5.30
C ASP A 350 26.57 16.50 4.33
N LEU A 351 26.86 15.27 3.87
CA LEU A 351 27.84 15.03 2.82
C LEU A 351 27.48 15.82 1.55
N ARG A 352 26.22 15.82 1.14
CA ARG A 352 25.75 16.56 -0.05
C ARG A 352 25.59 18.07 0.18
N LYS A 353 25.54 18.54 1.43
CA LYS A 353 25.65 19.97 1.73
C LYS A 353 27.10 20.44 1.61
N GLN A 354 28.05 19.63 2.07
CA GLN A 354 29.48 19.94 2.01
C GLN A 354 30.06 19.74 0.60
N TYR A 355 29.59 18.72 -0.12
CA TYR A 355 30.03 18.33 -1.46
C TYR A 355 28.82 18.26 -2.40
N PRO A 356 28.40 19.41 -2.97
CA PRO A 356 27.25 19.49 -3.85
C PRO A 356 27.45 18.71 -5.17
N SER A 357 26.40 18.63 -5.98
CA SER A 357 26.32 17.77 -7.18
C SER A 357 27.35 18.06 -8.27
N ASP A 358 28.01 19.21 -8.22
CA ASP A 358 29.13 19.65 -9.06
C ASP A 358 30.48 19.07 -8.61
N THR A 359 30.60 18.64 -7.34
CA THR A 359 31.74 17.84 -6.89
C THR A 359 31.68 16.49 -7.62
N VAL A 360 32.76 16.15 -8.34
CA VAL A 360 32.85 14.88 -9.07
C VAL A 360 33.52 13.84 -8.15
N PRO A 361 32.76 12.96 -7.47
CA PRO A 361 33.35 11.88 -6.71
C PRO A 361 34.03 10.87 -7.65
N ILE A 362 34.98 10.13 -7.11
CA ILE A 362 35.64 9.02 -7.79
C ILE A 362 34.77 7.78 -7.59
N PHE A 363 34.47 7.07 -8.66
CA PHE A 363 33.75 5.80 -8.59
C PHE A 363 34.76 4.65 -8.52
N ASP A 364 34.66 3.82 -7.49
CA ASP A 364 35.42 2.59 -7.40
C ASP A 364 34.57 1.42 -7.94
N GLU A 365 34.99 0.86 -9.08
CA GLU A 365 34.25 -0.18 -9.79
C GLU A 365 34.16 -1.49 -8.99
N THR A 366 35.18 -1.79 -8.19
CA THR A 366 35.25 -3.06 -7.43
C THR A 366 34.25 -3.08 -6.28
N SER A 367 34.21 -2.00 -5.49
CA SER A 367 33.24 -1.85 -4.40
C SER A 367 31.88 -1.34 -4.87
N ALA A 368 31.75 -0.92 -6.13
CA ALA A 368 30.60 -0.21 -6.67
C ALA A 368 30.14 0.90 -5.70
N THR A 369 31.06 1.77 -5.29
CA THR A 369 30.85 2.83 -4.30
C THR A 369 31.61 4.09 -4.73
N PHE A 370 31.17 5.26 -4.26
CA PHE A 370 31.85 6.52 -4.52
C PHE A 370 32.75 6.93 -3.36
N PHE A 371 33.83 7.67 -3.67
CA PHE A 371 34.62 8.35 -2.66
C PHE A 371 35.09 9.73 -3.09
N ILE A 372 35.40 10.58 -2.11
CA ILE A 372 35.99 11.90 -2.29
C ILE A 372 37.34 11.93 -1.56
N GLU A 373 38.38 12.38 -2.26
CA GLU A 373 39.69 12.64 -1.66
C GLU A 373 39.78 14.11 -1.23
N VAL A 374 39.98 14.34 0.06
CA VAL A 374 40.27 15.67 0.60
C VAL A 374 41.78 15.83 0.68
N ARG A 375 42.31 16.78 -0.09
CA ARG A 375 43.75 17.05 -0.17
C ARG A 375 44.14 18.23 0.69
N ASP A 376 45.35 18.19 1.24
CA ASP A 376 45.92 19.32 1.96
C ASP A 376 46.49 20.39 1.01
N GLN A 377 47.05 21.46 1.59
CA GLN A 377 47.62 22.57 0.83
C GLN A 377 48.83 22.20 -0.04
N TYR A 378 49.42 21.02 0.18
CA TYR A 378 50.55 20.49 -0.60
C TYR A 378 50.09 19.48 -1.66
N GLY A 379 48.79 19.18 -1.73
CA GLY A 379 48.19 18.26 -2.69
C GLY A 379 48.14 16.80 -2.21
N ASP A 380 48.62 16.48 -1.00
CA ASP A 380 48.58 15.13 -0.45
C ASP A 380 47.17 14.78 0.04
N VAL A 381 46.71 13.56 -0.22
CA VAL A 381 45.40 13.09 0.29
C VAL A 381 45.48 12.95 1.81
N ARG A 382 44.67 13.74 2.51
CA ARG A 382 44.59 13.74 3.97
C ARG A 382 43.39 12.93 4.46
N GLU A 383 42.27 12.98 3.74
CA GLU A 383 41.06 12.25 4.09
C GLU A 383 40.42 11.62 2.86
N GLU A 384 39.78 10.48 3.05
CA GLU A 384 38.91 9.84 2.06
C GLU A 384 37.52 9.68 2.66
N ILE A 385 36.51 10.12 1.90
CA ILE A 385 35.11 10.04 2.31
C ILE A 385 34.42 9.05 1.39
N TRP A 386 34.13 7.86 1.89
CA TRP A 386 33.47 6.79 1.14
C TRP A 386 31.97 6.81 1.39
N PHE A 387 31.14 6.79 0.36
CA PHE A 387 29.68 6.88 0.49
C PHE A 387 28.94 6.26 -0.70
N ASP A 388 27.67 5.96 -0.47
CA ASP A 388 26.74 5.54 -1.52
C ASP A 388 25.79 6.68 -1.92
N ASP A 389 25.47 6.73 -3.21
CA ASP A 389 24.41 7.58 -3.76
C ASP A 389 23.32 6.72 -4.43
N GLY A 390 22.36 7.35 -5.11
CA GLY A 390 21.27 6.63 -5.78
C GLY A 390 21.74 5.67 -6.88
N ILE A 391 22.90 5.92 -7.50
CA ILE A 391 23.47 5.07 -8.55
C ILE A 391 24.13 3.84 -7.92
N SER A 392 25.07 4.05 -6.99
CA SER A 392 25.79 2.93 -6.36
C SER A 392 24.85 2.05 -5.53
N MET A 393 23.88 2.66 -4.86
CA MET A 393 22.86 1.92 -4.13
C MET A 393 21.93 1.14 -5.08
N GLY A 394 21.60 1.71 -6.25
CA GLY A 394 20.86 1.01 -7.30
C GLY A 394 21.55 -0.26 -7.79
N MET A 395 22.88 -0.25 -7.93
CA MET A 395 23.67 -1.43 -8.29
C MET A 395 23.62 -2.53 -7.22
N LYS A 396 23.66 -2.13 -5.93
CA LYS A 396 23.52 -3.07 -4.80
C LYS A 396 22.11 -3.65 -4.73
N TYR A 397 21.09 -2.86 -5.05
CA TYR A 397 19.70 -3.32 -5.15
C TYR A 397 19.49 -4.29 -6.32
N ASP A 398 20.14 -4.06 -7.47
CA ASP A 398 20.14 -5.01 -8.58
C ASP A 398 20.78 -6.34 -8.19
N TYR A 399 21.87 -6.30 -7.42
CA TYR A 399 22.47 -7.52 -6.85
C TYR A 399 21.50 -8.27 -5.94
N VAL A 400 20.79 -7.55 -5.05
CA VAL A 400 19.76 -8.14 -4.16
C VAL A 400 18.69 -8.88 -4.97
N LEU A 401 18.12 -8.22 -5.98
CA LEU A 401 17.09 -8.81 -6.84
C LEU A 401 17.62 -10.01 -7.63
N LYS A 402 18.81 -9.90 -8.22
CA LYS A 402 19.43 -10.95 -9.03
C LYS A 402 19.70 -12.23 -8.23
N ASN A 403 20.05 -12.09 -6.94
CA ASN A 403 20.36 -13.23 -6.08
C ASN A 403 19.16 -13.72 -5.26
N GLY A 404 17.96 -13.16 -5.47
CA GLY A 404 16.75 -13.56 -4.75
C GLY A 404 16.82 -13.30 -3.24
N ILE A 405 17.59 -12.28 -2.83
CA ILE A 405 17.71 -11.88 -1.43
C ILE A 405 16.36 -11.30 -0.98
N GLY A 406 15.86 -11.75 0.18
CA GLY A 406 14.50 -11.49 0.63
C GLY A 406 14.21 -10.07 1.11
N GLY A 407 15.24 -9.29 1.43
CA GLY A 407 15.05 -7.91 1.85
C GLY A 407 16.28 -7.02 1.85
N VAL A 408 16.04 -5.75 2.13
CA VAL A 408 17.05 -4.74 2.47
C VAL A 408 16.59 -3.97 3.70
N ALA A 409 17.52 -3.65 4.59
CA ALA A 409 17.30 -2.78 5.72
C ALA A 409 18.15 -1.50 5.57
N LEU A 410 17.62 -0.36 5.99
CA LEU A 410 18.24 0.95 5.75
C LEU A 410 18.63 1.59 7.08
N TRP A 411 19.93 1.85 7.26
CA TRP A 411 20.47 2.56 8.44
C TRP A 411 20.96 3.96 8.07
N THR A 412 20.34 5.04 8.53
CA THR A 412 19.00 5.09 9.11
C THR A 412 18.13 5.97 8.25
N LEU A 413 16.82 5.85 8.45
CA LEU A 413 15.91 6.85 7.96
C LEU A 413 16.32 8.24 8.48
N GLY A 414 16.16 9.26 7.62
CA GLY A 414 16.51 10.65 7.90
C GLY A 414 17.99 11.00 7.71
N ALA A 415 18.87 10.03 7.43
CA ALA A 415 20.26 10.35 7.09
C ALA A 415 20.39 11.07 5.73
N ASP A 416 19.37 10.96 4.88
CA ASP A 416 19.24 11.60 3.57
C ASP A 416 18.20 12.73 3.56
N ASP A 417 17.90 13.33 4.72
CA ASP A 417 16.87 14.37 4.81
C ASP A 417 17.07 15.52 3.80
N GLY A 418 15.97 15.92 3.17
CA GLY A 418 15.96 16.91 2.08
C GLY A 418 16.49 16.41 0.73
N ARG A 419 16.72 15.10 0.58
CA ARG A 419 17.20 14.46 -0.66
C ARG A 419 16.24 13.37 -1.12
N THR A 420 16.16 13.14 -2.43
CA THR A 420 15.25 12.14 -3.02
C THR A 420 15.98 11.02 -3.76
N GLU A 421 17.27 11.17 -4.04
CA GLU A 421 17.97 10.27 -4.97
C GLU A 421 18.07 8.82 -4.43
N LEU A 422 18.20 8.65 -3.11
CA LEU A 422 18.20 7.32 -2.47
C LEU A 422 16.80 6.70 -2.44
N TRP A 423 15.78 7.48 -2.10
CA TRP A 423 14.38 7.05 -2.19
C TRP A 423 13.98 6.68 -3.62
N ASP A 424 14.46 7.42 -4.61
CA ASP A 424 14.18 7.15 -6.03
C ASP A 424 14.84 5.86 -6.49
N ALA A 425 16.01 5.52 -5.98
CA ALA A 425 16.63 4.22 -6.21
C ALA A 425 15.80 3.08 -5.59
N LEU A 426 15.28 3.24 -4.37
CA LEU A 426 14.39 2.23 -3.75
C LEU A 426 13.11 2.03 -4.56
N VAL A 427 12.43 3.13 -4.90
CA VAL A 427 11.16 3.09 -5.62
C VAL A 427 11.35 2.47 -6.99
N ASP A 428 12.42 2.84 -7.69
CA ASP A 428 12.73 2.29 -9.00
C ASP A 428 12.92 0.76 -8.96
N LYS A 429 13.68 0.27 -7.98
CA LYS A 429 14.06 -1.14 -7.91
C LYS A 429 12.98 -2.03 -7.31
N PHE A 430 12.34 -1.58 -6.23
CA PHE A 430 11.51 -2.45 -5.38
C PHE A 430 10.01 -2.18 -5.46
N VAL A 431 9.57 -0.96 -5.76
CA VAL A 431 8.14 -0.64 -5.76
C VAL A 431 7.53 -0.97 -7.12
N VAL A 432 6.41 -1.70 -7.10
CA VAL A 432 5.62 -2.02 -8.28
C VAL A 432 4.16 -1.69 -8.06
N THR A 433 3.44 -1.48 -9.17
CA THR A 433 1.98 -1.35 -9.14
C THR A 433 1.37 -2.73 -9.23
N ASP A 434 0.58 -3.11 -8.23
CA ASP A 434 -0.21 -4.34 -8.23
C ASP A 434 -1.68 -4.01 -8.54
N THR A 435 -2.26 -4.79 -9.44
CA THR A 435 -3.61 -4.57 -9.98
C THR A 435 -4.48 -5.78 -9.66
N LEU A 436 -5.47 -5.60 -8.79
CA LEU A 436 -6.45 -6.62 -8.48
C LEU A 436 -7.69 -6.42 -9.36
N PHE A 437 -7.91 -7.31 -10.34
CA PHE A 437 -9.15 -7.36 -11.10
C PHE A 437 -10.28 -7.85 -10.20
N LEU A 438 -11.43 -7.17 -10.26
CA LEU A 438 -12.60 -7.51 -9.46
C LEU A 438 -13.67 -8.15 -10.33
N ASP A 439 -14.25 -7.37 -11.24
CA ASP A 439 -15.32 -7.81 -12.11
C ASP A 439 -15.52 -6.89 -13.33
N THR A 440 -16.36 -7.35 -14.27
CA THR A 440 -16.82 -6.55 -15.41
C THR A 440 -18.18 -5.94 -15.13
N ILE A 441 -18.31 -4.63 -15.34
CA ILE A 441 -19.56 -3.90 -15.16
C ILE A 441 -20.10 -3.36 -16.50
N PRO A 442 -21.42 -3.33 -16.70
CA PRO A 442 -22.01 -2.63 -17.83
C PRO A 442 -21.90 -1.10 -17.64
N LEU A 443 -21.40 -0.39 -18.64
CA LEU A 443 -21.28 1.09 -18.63
C LEU A 443 -22.55 1.79 -19.11
N ARG A 444 -23.51 1.03 -19.65
CA ARG A 444 -24.82 1.53 -20.07
C ARG A 444 -25.90 0.90 -19.18
N PRO A 445 -26.94 1.66 -18.80
CA PRO A 445 -28.09 1.07 -18.14
C PRO A 445 -28.67 -0.04 -19.04
N LEU A 446 -28.97 -1.18 -18.43
CA LEU A 446 -29.64 -2.29 -19.13
C LEU A 446 -30.92 -1.74 -19.77
N PRO A 447 -31.24 -2.09 -21.04
CA PRO A 447 -32.50 -1.68 -21.64
C PRO A 447 -33.64 -2.11 -20.72
N PRO A 448 -34.66 -1.24 -20.49
CA PRO A 448 -35.79 -1.62 -19.65
C PRO A 448 -36.39 -2.92 -20.18
N LEU A 449 -36.40 -3.95 -19.35
CA LEU A 449 -36.94 -5.25 -19.70
C LEU A 449 -38.42 -5.02 -20.02
N HIS A 450 -38.81 -5.16 -21.30
CA HIS A 450 -40.21 -5.05 -21.71
C HIS A 450 -40.96 -6.28 -21.19
N LEU A 451 -41.40 -6.22 -19.94
CA LEU A 451 -42.19 -7.25 -19.29
C LEU A 451 -43.58 -7.30 -19.93
N THR A 452 -44.03 -8.50 -20.30
CA THR A 452 -45.42 -8.70 -20.71
C THR A 452 -46.38 -8.41 -19.54
N TRP A 453 -47.65 -8.10 -19.84
CA TRP A 453 -48.66 -7.80 -18.81
C TRP A 453 -48.75 -8.88 -17.71
N TRP A 454 -48.67 -10.16 -18.08
CA TRP A 454 -48.66 -11.28 -17.15
C TRP A 454 -47.38 -11.38 -16.30
N GLN A 455 -46.23 -11.04 -16.88
CA GLN A 455 -44.97 -10.99 -16.14
C GLN A 455 -44.94 -9.81 -15.17
N ARG A 456 -45.53 -8.66 -15.54
CA ARG A 456 -45.72 -7.52 -14.64
C ARG A 456 -46.59 -7.93 -13.46
N ILE A 457 -47.76 -8.54 -13.72
CA ILE A 457 -48.66 -9.02 -12.65
C ILE A 457 -47.97 -10.04 -11.74
N LYS A 458 -47.27 -11.04 -12.30
CA LYS A 458 -46.55 -12.03 -11.48
C LYS A 458 -45.46 -11.40 -10.62
N ARG A 459 -44.73 -10.42 -11.15
CA ARG A 459 -43.71 -9.67 -10.43
C ARG A 459 -44.32 -8.88 -9.28
N GLU A 460 -45.38 -8.11 -9.54
CA GLU A 460 -46.07 -7.34 -8.50
C GLU A 460 -46.66 -8.26 -7.41
N LEU A 461 -47.29 -9.37 -7.78
CA LEU A 461 -47.77 -10.39 -6.82
C LEU A 461 -46.65 -10.99 -5.98
N ALA A 462 -45.50 -11.28 -6.58
CA ALA A 462 -44.34 -11.79 -5.83
C ALA A 462 -43.82 -10.74 -4.83
N ILE A 463 -43.77 -9.46 -5.24
CA ILE A 463 -43.38 -8.35 -4.36
C ILE A 463 -44.36 -8.22 -3.19
N TYR A 464 -45.68 -8.28 -3.45
CA TYR A 464 -46.69 -8.28 -2.39
C TYR A 464 -46.50 -9.43 -1.39
N VAL A 465 -46.28 -10.65 -1.87
CA VAL A 465 -46.06 -11.84 -1.01
C VAL A 465 -44.85 -11.66 -0.09
N VAL A 466 -43.78 -11.04 -0.59
CA VAL A 466 -42.60 -10.71 0.22
C VAL A 466 -42.93 -9.60 1.22
N LEU A 467 -43.61 -8.54 0.80
CA LEU A 467 -44.08 -7.45 1.66
C LEU A 467 -44.96 -7.92 2.83
N PHE A 468 -45.83 -8.92 2.57
CA PHE A 468 -46.72 -9.48 3.59
C PHE A 468 -45.95 -10.20 4.72
N LYS A 469 -44.72 -10.66 4.45
CA LYS A 469 -43.88 -11.38 5.40
C LYS A 469 -42.83 -10.49 6.06
N ASP A 470 -42.09 -9.74 5.25
CA ASP A 470 -41.04 -8.83 5.70
C ASP A 470 -41.02 -7.56 4.83
N PRO A 471 -41.68 -6.48 5.28
CA PRO A 471 -41.73 -5.23 4.52
C PRO A 471 -40.34 -4.62 4.32
N CYS A 472 -39.39 -4.82 5.24
CA CYS A 472 -38.09 -4.17 5.16
C CYS A 472 -37.10 -4.85 4.18
N SER A 473 -37.51 -5.97 3.58
CA SER A 473 -36.69 -6.73 2.63
C SER A 473 -36.78 -6.25 1.17
N VAL A 474 -37.69 -5.30 0.87
CA VAL A 474 -37.93 -4.79 -0.48
C VAL A 474 -37.52 -3.33 -0.58
N ASP A 475 -36.77 -2.98 -1.63
CA ASP A 475 -36.37 -1.60 -1.93
C ASP A 475 -37.57 -0.81 -2.47
N ALA A 476 -37.85 0.35 -1.86
CA ALA A 476 -38.97 1.24 -2.20
C ALA A 476 -38.94 1.72 -3.67
N SER A 477 -37.79 1.66 -4.35
CA SER A 477 -37.64 2.02 -5.76
C SER A 477 -38.08 0.93 -6.74
N GLN A 478 -38.26 -0.32 -6.27
CA GLN A 478 -38.52 -1.48 -7.12
C GLN A 478 -40.01 -1.80 -7.31
N TYR A 479 -40.90 -1.02 -6.70
CA TYR A 479 -42.32 -1.30 -6.63
C TYR A 479 -43.18 -0.05 -6.86
N GLU A 480 -44.18 -0.19 -7.74
CA GLU A 480 -45.21 0.82 -7.99
C GLU A 480 -46.56 0.28 -7.46
N GLY A 481 -46.98 0.62 -6.24
CA GLY A 481 -48.37 0.31 -5.91
C GLY A 481 -48.86 0.55 -4.48
N ASP A 482 -48.90 1.80 -4.08
CA ASP A 482 -50.08 2.34 -3.42
C ASP A 482 -51.24 2.57 -4.43
N THR A 483 -50.89 2.85 -5.68
CA THR A 483 -51.81 3.42 -6.68
C THR A 483 -52.97 2.48 -7.03
N TYR A 484 -52.72 1.17 -7.16
CA TYR A 484 -53.78 0.20 -7.49
C TYR A 484 -54.82 0.06 -6.38
N PHE A 485 -54.40 0.01 -5.12
CA PHE A 485 -55.32 -0.10 -3.98
C PHE A 485 -56.09 1.21 -3.74
N ILE A 486 -55.48 2.36 -4.04
CA ILE A 486 -56.18 3.65 -4.06
C ILE A 486 -57.31 3.62 -5.09
N TYR A 487 -57.05 3.17 -6.32
CA TYR A 487 -58.09 3.06 -7.35
C TYR A 487 -59.19 2.06 -6.98
N PHE A 488 -58.84 0.91 -6.39
CA PHE A 488 -59.83 -0.05 -5.91
C PHE A 488 -60.69 0.52 -4.77
N ALA A 489 -60.09 1.22 -3.81
CA ALA A 489 -60.81 1.86 -2.72
C ALA A 489 -61.81 2.91 -3.24
N ILE A 490 -61.38 3.77 -4.17
CA ILE A 490 -62.25 4.76 -4.82
C ILE A 490 -63.37 4.06 -5.61
N GLY A 491 -63.03 3.02 -6.40
CA GLY A 491 -63.99 2.28 -7.21
C GLY A 491 -65.07 1.58 -6.38
N PHE A 492 -64.68 0.85 -5.33
CA PHE A 492 -65.64 0.19 -4.43
C PHE A 492 -66.46 1.21 -3.63
N GLY A 493 -65.86 2.32 -3.20
CA GLY A 493 -66.57 3.42 -2.54
C GLY A 493 -67.66 4.04 -3.41
N LEU A 494 -67.37 4.30 -4.69
CA LEU A 494 -68.36 4.82 -5.64
C LEU A 494 -69.51 3.81 -5.87
N LEU A 495 -69.18 2.53 -6.06
CA LEU A 495 -70.19 1.47 -6.21
C LEU A 495 -71.06 1.32 -4.97
N LEU A 496 -70.49 1.51 -3.78
CA LEU A 496 -71.21 1.47 -2.52
C LEU A 496 -72.18 2.65 -2.38
N VAL A 497 -71.79 3.85 -2.77
CA VAL A 497 -72.68 5.03 -2.78
C VAL A 497 -73.83 4.82 -3.75
N ILE A 498 -73.53 4.39 -4.98
CA ILE A 498 -74.55 4.13 -6.02
C ILE A 498 -75.50 3.01 -5.56
N GLY A 499 -74.95 1.91 -5.04
CA GLY A 499 -75.72 0.77 -4.56
C GLY A 499 -76.60 1.14 -3.36
N SER A 500 -76.10 1.98 -2.45
CA SER A 500 -76.88 2.45 -1.29
C SER A 500 -78.03 3.35 -1.74
N ALA A 501 -77.77 4.30 -2.65
CA ALA A 501 -78.82 5.15 -3.22
C ALA A 501 -79.90 4.32 -3.94
N ALA A 502 -79.49 3.30 -4.71
CA ALA A 502 -80.41 2.37 -5.36
C ALA A 502 -81.23 1.59 -4.32
N TYR A 503 -80.60 1.06 -3.25
CA TYR A 503 -81.27 0.35 -2.18
C TYR A 503 -82.36 1.21 -1.50
N PHE A 504 -82.04 2.46 -1.15
CA PHE A 504 -83.00 3.41 -0.57
C PHE A 504 -84.14 3.76 -1.55
N TYR A 505 -83.82 3.96 -2.83
CA TYR A 505 -84.83 4.25 -3.85
C TYR A 505 -85.83 3.10 -4.04
N PHE A 506 -85.34 1.85 -4.09
CA PHE A 506 -86.19 0.68 -4.27
C PHE A 506 -87.03 0.35 -3.03
N ILE A 507 -86.51 0.56 -1.81
CA ILE A 507 -87.33 0.48 -0.59
C ILE A 507 -88.45 1.53 -0.61
N LYS A 508 -88.13 2.78 -0.97
CA LYS A 508 -89.12 3.86 -1.01
C LYS A 508 -90.23 3.63 -2.05
N THR A 509 -89.92 2.97 -3.16
CA THR A 509 -90.85 2.79 -4.30
C THR A 509 -91.61 1.48 -4.29
N GLN A 510 -91.03 0.39 -3.77
CA GLN A 510 -91.65 -0.94 -3.76
C GLN A 510 -92.06 -1.44 -2.36
N GLY A 511 -91.72 -0.71 -1.29
CA GLY A 511 -92.01 -1.11 0.09
C GLY A 511 -91.16 -2.30 0.54
N ASP A 512 -91.49 -2.84 1.72
CA ASP A 512 -90.69 -3.87 2.39
C ASP A 512 -90.71 -5.25 1.73
N ASP A 513 -91.65 -5.50 0.82
CA ASP A 513 -91.84 -6.76 0.11
C ASP A 513 -90.92 -6.93 -1.13
N TRP A 514 -89.93 -6.05 -1.29
CA TRP A 514 -89.01 -6.09 -2.43
C TRP A 514 -88.15 -7.37 -2.45
N LYS A 515 -88.38 -8.24 -3.45
CA LYS A 515 -87.73 -9.56 -3.62
C LYS A 515 -86.19 -9.53 -3.58
N TRP A 516 -85.55 -8.45 -4.03
CA TRP A 516 -84.08 -8.36 -4.11
C TRP A 516 -83.44 -7.67 -2.91
N ARG A 517 -84.23 -7.17 -1.94
CA ARG A 517 -83.75 -6.44 -0.75
C ARG A 517 -82.61 -7.18 -0.05
N LYS A 518 -82.82 -8.44 0.32
CA LYS A 518 -81.81 -9.26 1.03
C LYS A 518 -80.54 -9.48 0.20
N LYS A 519 -80.67 -9.66 -1.12
CA LYS A 519 -79.53 -9.89 -2.02
C LYS A 519 -78.71 -8.62 -2.22
N LEU A 520 -79.36 -7.47 -2.42
CA LEU A 520 -78.65 -6.19 -2.56
C LEU A 520 -78.00 -5.78 -1.24
N LEU A 521 -78.63 -6.06 -0.09
CA LEU A 521 -78.04 -5.83 1.23
C LEU A 521 -76.74 -6.64 1.42
N ILE A 522 -76.72 -7.92 1.03
CA ILE A 522 -75.50 -8.74 1.08
C ILE A 522 -74.40 -8.15 0.18
N VAL A 523 -74.74 -7.71 -1.04
CA VAL A 523 -73.79 -7.07 -1.95
C VAL A 523 -73.22 -5.79 -1.36
N LEU A 524 -74.05 -4.96 -0.71
CA LEU A 524 -73.60 -3.75 -0.02
C LEU A 524 -72.65 -4.07 1.13
N ILE A 525 -72.94 -5.10 1.94
CA ILE A 525 -72.05 -5.55 3.03
C ILE A 525 -70.69 -5.99 2.46
N VAL A 526 -70.68 -6.75 1.36
CA VAL A 526 -69.43 -7.16 0.69
C VAL A 526 -68.68 -5.94 0.14
N LEU A 527 -69.36 -4.97 -0.45
CA LEU A 527 -68.75 -3.73 -0.94
C LEU A 527 -68.16 -2.89 0.20
N VAL A 528 -68.83 -2.82 1.36
CA VAL A 528 -68.28 -2.17 2.57
C VAL A 528 -66.96 -2.85 2.95
N LEU A 529 -66.96 -4.18 3.05
CA LEU A 529 -65.78 -4.94 3.44
C LEU A 529 -64.62 -4.73 2.45
N LEU A 530 -64.89 -4.81 1.14
CA LEU A 530 -63.88 -4.59 0.10
C LEU A 530 -63.32 -3.16 0.12
N THR A 531 -64.17 -2.16 0.38
CA THR A 531 -63.74 -0.75 0.49
C THR A 531 -62.84 -0.56 1.70
N VAL A 532 -63.20 -1.13 2.86
CA VAL A 532 -62.41 -1.05 4.09
C VAL A 532 -61.05 -1.72 3.91
N VAL A 533 -61.01 -2.94 3.37
CA VAL A 533 -59.76 -3.68 3.14
C VAL A 533 -58.88 -2.95 2.12
N SER A 534 -59.44 -2.46 1.02
CA SER A 534 -58.67 -1.76 -0.03
C SER A 534 -58.12 -0.43 0.48
N THR A 535 -58.90 0.31 1.26
CA THR A 535 -58.44 1.57 1.88
C THR A 535 -57.32 1.30 2.88
N PHE A 536 -57.48 0.29 3.72
CA PHE A 536 -56.44 -0.10 4.67
C PHE A 536 -55.14 -0.50 3.97
N MET A 537 -55.22 -1.28 2.89
CA MET A 537 -54.07 -1.65 2.07
C MET A 537 -53.42 -0.45 1.39
N ALA A 538 -54.21 0.49 0.88
CA ALA A 538 -53.70 1.73 0.31
C ALA A 538 -52.90 2.55 1.33
N PHE A 539 -53.36 2.62 2.58
CA PHE A 539 -52.63 3.30 3.65
C PHE A 539 -51.35 2.53 4.06
N PHE A 540 -51.43 1.21 4.24
CA PHE A 540 -50.28 0.40 4.67
C PHE A 540 -49.15 0.36 3.63
N LEU A 541 -49.50 0.41 2.35
CA LEU A 541 -48.56 0.37 1.23
C LEU A 541 -48.08 1.77 0.78
N ASN A 542 -48.54 2.82 1.46
CA ASN A 542 -48.18 4.19 1.11
C ASN A 542 -46.80 4.55 1.66
N LYS A 543 -45.86 4.70 0.72
CA LYS A 543 -44.46 5.06 0.89
C LYS A 543 -44.20 6.47 1.45
N GLU A 544 -45.22 7.34 1.49
CA GLU A 544 -45.14 8.67 2.11
C GLU A 544 -45.48 8.66 3.61
N MET A 545 -46.10 7.59 4.12
CA MET A 545 -46.46 7.49 5.53
C MET A 545 -45.39 6.75 6.32
N SER A 546 -44.48 7.51 6.94
CA SER A 546 -43.29 6.97 7.64
C SER A 546 -43.57 6.18 8.92
N PHE A 547 -44.82 6.08 9.38
CA PHE A 547 -45.16 5.44 10.67
C PHE A 547 -45.53 3.96 10.57
N VAL A 548 -45.77 3.42 9.36
CA VAL A 548 -46.14 2.01 9.15
C VAL A 548 -45.51 1.49 7.86
N GLY A 549 -44.73 0.41 7.95
CA GLY A 549 -44.20 -0.29 6.77
C GLY A 549 -42.96 0.35 6.15
N ILE A 550 -42.94 0.38 4.81
CA ILE A 550 -41.79 0.81 3.99
C ILE A 550 -41.85 2.31 3.78
N SER A 551 -40.77 3.01 4.15
CA SER A 551 -40.63 4.45 3.92
C SER A 551 -39.71 4.73 2.73
N SER A 552 -39.98 5.84 2.04
CA SER A 552 -39.06 6.45 1.06
C SER A 552 -37.86 7.14 1.72
N ILE A 553 -37.86 7.30 3.05
CA ILE A 553 -36.77 7.89 3.83
C ILE A 553 -35.72 6.81 4.17
N PRO A 554 -34.43 7.00 3.82
CA PRO A 554 -33.37 6.03 4.11
C PRO A 554 -33.28 5.71 5.62
N GLY A 555 -33.31 4.43 5.97
CA GLY A 555 -33.06 3.95 7.35
C GLY A 555 -34.28 3.92 8.29
N GLN A 556 -35.49 4.27 7.81
CA GLN A 556 -36.72 4.16 8.60
C GLN A 556 -37.65 3.11 8.00
N CYS A 557 -37.59 1.87 8.51
CA CYS A 557 -38.56 0.82 8.18
C CYS A 557 -39.08 0.19 9.46
N HIS A 558 -40.41 0.12 9.60
CA HIS A 558 -41.06 -0.51 10.74
C HIS A 558 -41.57 -1.89 10.33
N SER A 559 -40.92 -2.94 10.83
CA SER A 559 -41.25 -4.34 10.54
C SER A 559 -42.51 -4.78 11.30
N VAL A 560 -43.68 -4.33 10.84
CA VAL A 560 -44.96 -4.88 11.29
C VAL A 560 -45.48 -5.77 10.16
N PRO A 561 -45.51 -7.11 10.33
CA PRO A 561 -46.05 -8.00 9.31
C PRO A 561 -47.51 -7.66 9.05
N LEU A 562 -47.85 -7.42 7.78
CA LEU A 562 -49.20 -7.05 7.36
C LEU A 562 -50.23 -8.14 7.71
N MET A 563 -49.79 -9.41 7.77
CA MET A 563 -50.59 -10.52 8.27
C MET A 563 -51.07 -10.32 9.71
N SER A 564 -50.20 -9.81 10.59
CA SER A 564 -50.56 -9.54 11.99
C SER A 564 -51.65 -8.48 12.08
N ILE A 565 -51.59 -7.45 11.23
CA ILE A 565 -52.58 -6.38 11.25
C ILE A 565 -53.91 -6.84 10.64
N LEU A 566 -53.88 -7.62 9.56
CA LEU A 566 -55.08 -8.22 8.98
C LEU A 566 -55.80 -9.15 9.97
N ILE A 567 -55.04 -9.92 10.76
CA ILE A 567 -55.60 -10.75 11.83
C ILE A 567 -56.27 -9.87 12.88
N ILE A 568 -55.61 -8.79 13.33
CA ILE A 568 -56.19 -7.84 14.30
C ILE A 568 -57.49 -7.22 13.77
N LEU A 569 -57.49 -6.76 12.51
CA LEU A 569 -58.67 -6.17 11.86
C LEU A 569 -59.81 -7.21 11.73
N GLY A 570 -59.48 -8.44 11.34
CA GLY A 570 -60.44 -9.54 11.23
C GLY A 570 -61.07 -9.91 12.57
N ILE A 571 -60.25 -10.01 13.63
CA ILE A 571 -60.73 -10.24 15.00
C ILE A 571 -61.62 -9.07 15.45
N GLY A 572 -61.21 -7.83 15.20
CA GLY A 572 -61.98 -6.63 15.54
C GLY A 572 -63.35 -6.59 14.84
N LEU A 573 -63.40 -6.97 13.56
CA LEU A 573 -64.65 -7.02 12.80
C LEU A 573 -65.58 -8.14 13.29
N MET A 574 -65.03 -9.32 13.58
CA MET A 574 -65.79 -10.43 14.16
C MET A 574 -66.33 -10.09 15.56
N LEU A 575 -65.51 -9.43 16.39
CA LEU A 575 -65.92 -8.96 17.71
C LEU A 575 -67.01 -7.87 17.60
N GLY A 576 -66.87 -6.93 16.66
CA GLY A 576 -67.88 -5.92 16.39
C GLY A 576 -69.22 -6.51 15.95
N LEU A 577 -69.20 -7.53 15.08
CA LEU A 577 -70.40 -8.27 14.67
C LEU A 577 -71.02 -9.03 15.84
N ALA A 578 -70.21 -9.66 16.70
CA ALA A 578 -70.69 -10.35 17.89
C ALA A 578 -71.32 -9.37 18.89
N ILE A 579 -70.70 -8.22 19.14
CA ILE A 579 -71.26 -7.16 20.00
C ILE A 579 -72.58 -6.66 19.43
N MET A 580 -72.62 -6.39 18.12
CA MET A 580 -73.85 -5.95 17.46
C MET A 580 -74.98 -6.97 17.63
N HIS A 581 -74.69 -8.26 17.41
CA HIS A 581 -75.68 -9.32 17.44
C HIS A 581 -76.17 -9.67 18.86
N PHE A 582 -75.26 -9.74 19.84
CA PHE A 582 -75.57 -10.24 21.17
C PHE A 582 -75.84 -9.16 22.21
N LEU A 583 -75.30 -7.95 22.05
CA LEU A 583 -75.45 -6.86 23.03
C LEU A 583 -76.41 -5.78 22.54
N LEU A 584 -76.30 -5.37 21.27
CA LEU A 584 -77.10 -4.24 20.73
C LEU A 584 -78.43 -4.69 20.15
N GLN A 585 -78.47 -5.80 19.40
CA GLN A 585 -79.69 -6.30 18.76
C GLN A 585 -80.85 -6.58 19.74
N PRO A 586 -80.63 -7.09 20.97
CA PRO A 586 -81.71 -7.26 21.96
C PRO A 586 -82.27 -5.97 22.55
N LEU A 587 -81.55 -4.83 22.41
CA LEU A 587 -81.99 -3.52 22.92
C LEU A 587 -82.88 -2.77 21.95
N PHE A 588 -82.95 -3.20 20.68
CA PHE A 588 -83.86 -2.62 19.69
C PHE A 588 -85.22 -3.34 19.76
N LYS A 589 -86.29 -2.60 20.04
CA LYS A 589 -87.66 -3.13 19.89
C LYS A 589 -87.96 -3.28 18.39
N ASN A 590 -88.82 -4.24 18.05
CA ASN A 590 -89.17 -4.55 16.65
C ASN A 590 -89.72 -3.35 15.85
N ASP A 591 -90.21 -2.30 16.53
CA ASP A 591 -90.75 -1.08 15.92
C ASP A 591 -89.71 0.03 15.73
N ASP A 592 -88.47 -0.14 16.23
CA ASP A 592 -87.37 0.84 16.13
C ASP A 592 -86.35 0.50 15.01
N ILE A 593 -86.61 -0.53 14.21
CA ILE A 593 -85.78 -0.91 13.06
C ILE A 593 -86.54 -0.51 11.79
N PRO A 594 -86.05 0.49 11.01
CA PRO A 594 -86.69 0.89 9.76
C PRO A 594 -86.61 -0.17 8.64
#